data_AF-Q4ACG1-F1
#
_entry.id   AF-Q4ACG1-F1
#
_cell.length_a   1.000
_cell.length_b   1.000
_cell.length_c   1.000
_cell.angle_alpha   90.00
_cell.angle_beta   90.00
_cell.angle_gamma   90.00
#
_symmetry.space_group_name_H-M   'P 1'
#
loop_
_entity.id
_entity.type
_entity.pdbx_description
1 polymer ?
#
loop_
_entity_poly.entity_id
_entity_poly.type
_entity_poly.pdbx_seq_one_letter_code
_entity_poly.pdbx_strand_id
1 'polypeptide(L)'
;MKVVLVNKFFFIKGGAETVYFQQRDGLRRAGVQVIDFSMQHPRNAPSAYAADFVSNVDYHRQAGVTQALKTAWRFIRNGEACRRLQALLQRERPDIVHFHNIYHQLTPALIGVAQRFGCKTVLTAHDYKIVCPAYSCLRDGHPCEACLTGTARSRLLPLPAASFAKSP
;
A
#
# COMPACT_ATOMS: atom_id res chain seq x y z
N MET A 1 -8.42 19.17 8.08
CA MET A 1 -8.41 17.84 7.41
C MET A 1 -7.01 17.25 7.51
N LYS A 2 -6.92 15.96 7.82
CA LYS A 2 -5.68 15.21 8.00
C LYS A 2 -5.67 13.96 7.13
N VAL A 3 -4.60 13.76 6.37
CA VAL A 3 -4.47 12.67 5.41
C VAL A 3 -3.19 11.88 5.70
N VAL A 4 -3.31 10.56 5.84
CA VAL A 4 -2.14 9.67 5.83
C VAL A 4 -1.85 9.26 4.40
N LEU A 5 -0.65 9.58 3.92
CA LEU A 5 -0.15 9.14 2.63
C LEU A 5 0.77 7.93 2.82
N VAL A 6 0.32 6.79 2.30
CA VAL A 6 1.03 5.53 2.40
C VAL A 6 1.72 5.22 1.08
N ASN A 7 3.04 5.06 1.09
CA ASN A 7 3.79 4.55 -0.07
C ASN A 7 4.93 3.64 0.38
N LYS A 8 5.27 2.62 -0.41
CA LYS A 8 6.39 1.72 -0.06
C LYS A 8 7.68 2.50 0.16
N PHE A 9 8.12 3.25 -0.84
CA PHE A 9 9.37 3.99 -0.79
C PHE A 9 9.12 5.45 -0.43
N PHE A 10 9.86 5.94 0.56
CA PHE A 10 9.85 7.35 0.90
C PHE A 10 11.04 8.08 0.28
N PHE A 11 11.36 7.77 -0.97
CA PHE A 11 12.38 8.41 -1.80
C PHE A 11 12.06 8.16 -3.27
N ILE A 12 12.61 8.95 -4.18
CA ILE A 12 12.35 8.77 -5.61
C ILE A 12 13.04 7.50 -6.13
N LYS A 13 12.25 6.47 -6.40
CA LYS A 13 12.70 5.26 -7.11
C LYS A 13 12.28 5.26 -8.58
N GLY A 14 11.12 5.82 -8.89
CA GLY A 14 10.60 5.96 -10.25
C GLY A 14 9.39 6.88 -10.33
N GLY A 15 8.58 6.71 -11.39
CA GLY A 15 7.43 7.57 -11.68
C GLY A 15 6.36 7.57 -10.58
N ALA A 16 6.08 6.41 -9.98
CA ALA A 16 5.08 6.29 -8.91
C ALA A 16 5.44 7.15 -7.68
N GLU A 17 6.71 7.12 -7.26
CA GLU A 17 7.20 7.96 -6.16
C GLU A 17 7.20 9.45 -6.54
N THR A 18 7.47 9.78 -7.81
CA THR A 18 7.40 11.17 -8.31
C THR A 18 5.99 11.73 -8.15
N VAL A 19 4.97 10.99 -8.60
CA VAL A 19 3.56 11.37 -8.43
C VAL A 19 3.20 11.46 -6.95
N TYR A 20 3.63 10.49 -6.13
CA TYR A 20 3.39 10.48 -4.68
C TYR A 20 3.92 11.74 -3.99
N PHE A 21 5.17 12.14 -4.26
CA PHE A 21 5.76 13.33 -3.65
C PHE A 21 5.12 14.62 -4.18
N GLN A 22 4.80 14.70 -5.48
CA GLN A 22 4.07 15.85 -6.03
C GLN A 22 2.69 16.01 -5.39
N GLN A 23 1.95 14.92 -5.19
CA GLN A 23 0.66 14.93 -4.52
C GLN A 23 0.79 15.36 -3.05
N ARG A 24 1.78 14.79 -2.34
CA ARG A 24 2.10 15.16 -0.96
C ARG A 24 2.35 16.65 -0.81
N ASP A 25 3.18 17.22 -1.67
CA ASP A 25 3.54 18.63 -1.60
C ASP A 25 2.37 19.53 -2.04
N GLY A 26 1.57 19.08 -3.02
CA GLY A 26 0.33 19.76 -3.41
C GLY A 26 -0.69 19.84 -2.27
N LEU A 27 -0.93 18.73 -1.57
CA LEU A 27 -1.81 18.68 -0.40
C LEU A 27 -1.32 19.62 0.71
N ARG A 28 -0.01 19.62 0.99
CA ARG A 28 0.59 20.52 1.99
C ARG A 28 0.43 22.00 1.62
N ARG A 29 0.66 22.36 0.35
CA ARG A 29 0.43 23.73 -0.14
C ARG A 29 -1.03 24.16 -0.03
N ALA A 30 -1.96 23.22 -0.15
CA ALA A 30 -3.39 23.45 0.06
C ALA A 30 -3.80 23.49 1.57
N GLY A 31 -2.84 23.46 2.51
CA GLY A 31 -3.11 23.50 3.94
C GLY A 31 -3.59 22.18 4.55
N VAL A 32 -3.52 21.07 3.81
CA VAL A 32 -3.87 19.74 4.34
C VAL A 32 -2.74 19.22 5.22
N GLN A 33 -3.07 18.73 6.41
CA GLN A 33 -2.10 18.07 7.28
C GLN A 33 -1.77 16.68 6.72
N VAL A 34 -0.55 16.51 6.21
CA VAL A 34 -0.10 15.26 5.61
C VAL A 34 0.82 14.49 6.55
N ILE A 35 0.46 13.24 6.78
CA ILE A 35 1.21 12.27 7.59
C ILE A 35 1.80 11.23 6.65
N ASP A 36 3.11 11.02 6.76
CA ASP A 36 3.83 10.08 5.90
C ASP A 36 3.83 8.69 6.57
N PHE A 37 3.61 7.62 5.80
CA PHE A 37 3.76 6.24 6.29
C PHE A 37 4.37 5.34 5.21
N SER A 38 5.59 4.88 5.45
CA SER A 38 6.37 4.10 4.47
C SER A 38 7.21 3.01 5.13
N MET A 39 8.01 2.30 4.34
CA MET A 39 9.07 1.46 4.89
C MET A 39 10.30 2.31 5.22
N GLN A 40 11.09 1.86 6.20
CA GLN A 40 12.41 2.42 6.48
C GLN A 40 13.37 2.11 5.32
N HIS A 41 14.21 3.08 4.96
CA HIS A 41 15.26 2.89 3.97
C HIS A 41 16.34 3.97 4.16
N PRO A 42 17.64 3.67 3.94
CA PRO A 42 18.73 4.66 4.06
C PRO A 42 18.59 5.89 3.16
N ARG A 43 17.77 5.81 2.11
CA ARG A 43 17.52 6.89 1.15
C ARG A 43 16.27 7.70 1.44
N ASN A 44 15.52 7.35 2.48
CA ASN A 44 14.26 8.04 2.77
C ASN A 44 14.50 9.53 2.96
N ALA A 45 13.60 10.33 2.39
CA ALA A 45 13.52 11.74 2.69
C ALA A 45 13.20 11.93 4.19
N PRO A 46 13.52 13.10 4.78
CA PRO A 46 13.14 13.41 6.14
C PRO A 46 11.63 13.39 6.34
N SER A 47 11.18 12.79 7.44
CA SER A 47 9.79 12.82 7.88
C SER A 47 9.70 12.86 9.39
N ALA A 48 8.77 13.67 9.91
CA ALA A 48 8.42 13.68 11.33
C ALA A 48 7.86 12.33 11.82
N TYR A 49 7.39 11.48 10.90
CA TYR A 49 6.79 10.18 11.17
C TYR A 49 7.72 9.00 10.87
N ALA A 50 9.02 9.26 10.65
CA ALA A 50 9.99 8.21 10.32
C ALA A 50 10.06 7.08 11.37
N ALA A 51 9.78 7.40 12.64
CA ALA A 51 9.72 6.40 13.73
C ALA A 51 8.57 5.39 13.55
N ASP A 52 7.46 5.79 12.90
CA ASP A 52 6.32 4.92 12.62
C ASP A 52 6.55 4.03 11.39
N PHE A 53 7.58 4.30 10.57
CA PHE A 53 7.83 3.54 9.34
C PHE A 53 8.14 2.06 9.62
N VAL A 54 7.69 1.20 8.71
CA VAL A 54 7.82 -0.25 8.81
C VAL A 54 9.26 -0.69 8.55
N SER A 55 9.77 -1.64 9.33
CA SER A 55 11.16 -2.11 9.18
C SER A 55 11.52 -2.56 7.75
N ASN A 56 12.74 -2.23 7.29
CA ASN A 56 13.27 -2.78 6.04
C ASN A 56 13.76 -4.21 6.29
N VAL A 57 13.51 -5.12 5.34
CA VAL A 57 14.13 -6.44 5.38
C VAL A 57 14.77 -6.74 4.04
N ASP A 58 16.08 -6.91 4.05
CA ASP A 58 16.85 -7.41 2.93
C ASP A 58 16.55 -8.90 2.71
N TYR A 59 15.93 -9.21 1.58
CA TYR A 59 15.62 -10.59 1.17
C TYR A 59 16.83 -11.32 0.55
N HIS A 60 18.03 -10.72 0.57
CA HIS A 60 19.22 -11.20 -0.16
C HIS A 60 20.26 -11.98 0.67
N ARG A 61 20.05 -12.24 1.97
CA ARG A 61 20.92 -13.16 2.72
C ARG A 61 20.45 -14.63 2.61
N GLN A 62 21.26 -15.44 1.93
CA GLN A 62 21.32 -16.93 1.83
C GLN A 62 21.13 -17.63 3.20
N ALA A 63 20.80 -18.93 3.39
CA ALA A 63 20.28 -20.09 2.64
C ALA A 63 19.99 -21.19 3.72
N GLY A 64 19.18 -22.23 3.42
CA GLY A 64 19.08 -23.49 4.21
C GLY A 64 18.10 -23.52 5.41
N VAL A 65 17.35 -24.63 5.59
CA VAL A 65 16.44 -25.03 6.71
C VAL A 65 15.31 -24.03 7.11
N THR A 66 15.26 -22.88 6.46
CA THR A 66 14.56 -21.65 6.89
C THR A 66 13.11 -21.54 6.42
N GLN A 67 12.52 -22.56 5.79
CA GLN A 67 11.20 -22.43 5.13
C GLN A 67 10.03 -22.31 6.12
N ALA A 68 10.02 -23.10 7.21
CA ALA A 68 8.98 -23.03 8.24
C ALA A 68 9.07 -21.75 9.10
N LEU A 69 10.29 -21.38 9.49
CA LEU A 69 10.57 -20.11 10.18
C LEU A 69 10.27 -18.90 9.28
N LYS A 70 10.53 -18.97 7.97
CA LYS A 70 10.14 -17.93 7.00
C LYS A 70 8.63 -17.76 6.93
N THR A 71 7.86 -18.84 7.01
CA THR A 71 6.39 -18.77 7.01
C THR A 71 5.88 -18.12 8.30
N ALA A 72 6.42 -18.50 9.46
CA ALA A 72 6.10 -17.86 10.74
C ALA A 72 6.50 -16.37 10.75
N TRP A 73 7.68 -16.03 10.22
CA TRP A 73 8.15 -14.65 10.07
C TRP A 73 7.31 -13.83 9.07
N ARG A 74 6.83 -14.45 7.99
CA ARG A 74 5.90 -13.82 7.04
C ARG A 74 4.56 -13.48 7.73
N PHE A 75 4.07 -14.34 8.62
CA PHE A 75 2.88 -14.10 9.43
C PHE A 75 3.09 -12.97 10.44
N ILE A 76 4.20 -12.98 11.20
CA ILE A 76 4.52 -11.96 12.21
C ILE A 76 4.75 -10.57 11.56
N ARG A 77 5.33 -10.53 10.35
CA ARG A 77 5.65 -9.29 9.60
C ARG A 77 4.48 -8.68 8.84
N ASN A 78 3.55 -9.48 8.31
CA ASN A 78 2.30 -8.93 7.77
C ASN A 78 1.52 -8.16 8.86
N GLY A 79 1.70 -8.57 10.12
CA GLY A 79 1.18 -7.87 11.28
C GLY A 79 1.93 -6.58 11.65
N GLU A 80 3.22 -6.41 11.34
CA GLU A 80 3.98 -5.21 11.77
C GLU A 80 3.42 -3.95 11.12
N ALA A 81 3.26 -3.96 9.79
CA ALA A 81 2.71 -2.83 9.06
C ALA A 81 1.29 -2.48 9.55
N CYS A 82 0.45 -3.50 9.77
CA CYS A 82 -0.88 -3.31 10.30
C CYS A 82 -0.88 -2.72 11.72
N ARG A 83 -0.03 -3.23 12.63
CA ARG A 83 0.09 -2.73 14.01
C ARG A 83 0.61 -1.29 14.06
N ARG A 84 1.65 -0.99 13.29
CA ARG A 84 2.23 0.37 13.20
C ARG A 84 1.23 1.35 12.62
N LEU A 85 0.54 0.98 11.53
CA LEU A 85 -0.51 1.81 10.97
C LEU A 85 -1.64 2.00 11.98
N GLN A 86 -2.11 0.94 12.64
CA GLN A 86 -3.17 1.05 13.64
C GLN A 86 -2.78 2.01 14.78
N ALA A 87 -1.55 1.92 15.30
CA ALA A 87 -1.06 2.83 16.34
C ALA A 87 -1.00 4.29 15.84
N LEU A 88 -0.54 4.49 14.60
CA LEU A 88 -0.53 5.81 13.95
C LEU A 88 -1.96 6.37 13.81
N LEU A 89 -2.91 5.56 13.34
CA LEU A 89 -4.31 5.97 13.18
C LEU A 89 -4.97 6.30 14.53
N GLN A 90 -4.67 5.53 15.58
CA GLN A 90 -5.14 5.80 16.94
C GLN A 90 -4.65 7.15 17.48
N ARG A 91 -3.37 7.45 17.27
CA ARG A 91 -2.74 8.68 17.72
C ARG A 91 -3.19 9.90 16.92
N GLU A 92 -3.25 9.76 15.60
CA GLU A 92 -3.38 10.89 14.70
C GLU A 92 -4.82 11.15 14.26
N ARG A 93 -5.68 10.13 14.27
CA ARG A 93 -7.09 10.20 13.85
C ARG A 93 -7.30 10.93 12.50
N PRO A 94 -6.70 10.45 11.40
CA PRO A 94 -6.84 11.08 10.09
C PRO A 94 -8.24 10.85 9.49
N ASP A 95 -8.65 11.75 8.61
CA ASP A 95 -9.91 11.66 7.86
C ASP A 95 -9.79 10.65 6.70
N ILE A 96 -8.62 10.62 6.06
CA ILE A 96 -8.35 9.86 4.84
C ILE A 96 -7.02 9.11 4.97
N VAL A 97 -6.99 7.87 4.47
CA VAL A 97 -5.74 7.15 4.18
C VAL A 97 -5.65 6.91 2.68
N HIS A 98 -4.65 7.53 2.04
CA HIS A 98 -4.40 7.41 0.61
C HIS A 98 -3.20 6.49 0.38
N PHE A 99 -3.43 5.39 -0.30
CA PHE A 99 -2.47 4.34 -0.57
C PHE A 99 -1.85 4.45 -1.97
N HIS A 100 -0.54 4.19 -2.03
CA HIS A 100 0.28 4.04 -3.22
C HIS A 100 1.24 2.87 -3.00
N ASN A 101 1.50 2.06 -4.05
CA ASN A 101 2.47 0.94 -4.03
C ASN A 101 2.53 0.13 -2.72
N ILE A 102 1.37 -0.26 -2.17
CA ILE A 102 1.27 -0.92 -0.86
C ILE A 102 1.60 -2.42 -0.90
N TYR A 103 2.67 -2.77 -1.60
CA TYR A 103 3.04 -4.16 -1.84
C TYR A 103 4.24 -4.56 -0.98
N HIS A 104 4.40 -5.86 -0.78
CA HIS A 104 5.50 -6.46 -0.01
C HIS A 104 5.48 -6.06 1.48
N GLN A 105 6.19 -4.99 1.87
CA GLN A 105 6.32 -4.58 3.27
C GLN A 105 5.04 -3.96 3.85
N LEU A 106 4.24 -3.28 3.03
CA LEU A 106 3.02 -2.60 3.49
C LEU A 106 1.77 -3.47 3.37
N THR A 107 1.65 -4.22 2.27
CA THR A 107 0.52 -5.13 1.93
C THR A 107 -0.86 -4.46 1.78
N PRO A 108 -1.74 -5.00 0.92
CA PRO A 108 -3.13 -4.52 0.80
C PRO A 108 -3.98 -4.62 2.08
N ALA A 109 -3.55 -5.40 3.08
CA ALA A 109 -4.28 -5.56 4.34
C ALA A 109 -4.43 -4.23 5.12
N LEU A 110 -3.56 -3.25 4.87
CA LEU A 110 -3.63 -1.91 5.47
C LEU A 110 -4.91 -1.17 5.11
N ILE A 111 -5.49 -1.42 3.94
CA ILE A 111 -6.76 -0.82 3.53
C ILE A 111 -7.85 -1.21 4.54
N GLY A 112 -7.91 -2.49 4.90
CA GLY A 112 -8.85 -2.99 5.91
C GLY A 112 -8.59 -2.45 7.31
N VAL A 113 -7.32 -2.17 7.67
CA VAL A 113 -6.99 -1.52 8.95
C VAL A 113 -7.56 -0.11 8.99
N ALA A 114 -7.34 0.68 7.93
CA ALA A 114 -7.85 2.05 7.84
C ALA A 114 -9.39 2.11 7.87
N GLN A 115 -10.06 1.18 7.18
CA GLN A 115 -11.52 1.11 7.15
C GLN A 115 -12.14 0.73 8.49
N ARG A 116 -11.55 -0.26 9.18
CA ARG A 116 -11.98 -0.61 10.54
C ARG A 116 -11.80 0.55 11.52
N PHE A 117 -10.90 1.47 11.22
CA PHE A 117 -10.68 2.69 11.99
C PHE A 117 -11.64 3.85 11.60
N GLY A 118 -12.49 3.65 10.59
CA GLY A 118 -13.45 4.65 10.12
C GLY A 118 -12.88 5.68 9.14
N CYS A 119 -11.63 5.53 8.70
CA CYS A 119 -11.05 6.44 7.72
C CYS A 119 -11.60 6.19 6.31
N LYS A 120 -11.78 7.24 5.52
CA LYS A 120 -12.00 7.10 4.07
C LYS A 120 -10.71 6.57 3.42
N THR A 121 -10.82 5.62 2.51
CA THR A 121 -9.65 5.02 1.86
C THR A 121 -9.61 5.32 0.37
N VAL A 122 -8.46 5.76 -0.12
CA VAL A 122 -8.20 6.01 -1.55
C VAL A 122 -6.98 5.19 -1.96
N LEU A 123 -7.00 4.60 -3.15
CA LEU A 123 -5.84 3.91 -3.72
C LEU A 123 -5.57 4.48 -5.10
N THR A 124 -4.34 4.96 -5.33
CA THR A 124 -3.85 5.23 -6.68
C THR A 124 -3.15 3.98 -7.21
N ALA A 125 -3.71 3.38 -8.25
CA ALA A 125 -3.12 2.24 -8.94
C ALA A 125 -2.01 2.72 -9.89
N HIS A 126 -0.75 2.54 -9.48
CA HIS A 126 0.43 2.83 -10.31
C HIS A 126 0.83 1.65 -11.20
N ASP A 127 0.34 0.46 -10.87
CA ASP A 127 0.61 -0.78 -11.59
C ASP A 127 -0.59 -1.74 -11.45
N TYR A 128 -0.56 -2.84 -12.20
CA TYR A 128 -1.62 -3.83 -12.17
C TYR A 128 -1.49 -4.85 -11.03
N LYS A 129 -0.53 -4.71 -10.09
CA LYS A 129 -0.26 -5.79 -9.13
C LYS A 129 -1.48 -6.14 -8.27
N ILE A 130 -2.29 -5.13 -7.93
CA ILE A 130 -3.47 -5.36 -7.10
C ILE A 130 -4.53 -6.25 -7.76
N VAL A 131 -4.59 -6.24 -9.10
CA VAL A 131 -5.57 -7.02 -9.87
C VAL A 131 -4.96 -8.20 -10.62
N CYS A 132 -3.64 -8.20 -10.83
CA CYS A 132 -2.91 -9.22 -11.57
C CYS A 132 -1.61 -9.56 -10.84
N PRO A 133 -1.48 -10.79 -10.29
CA PRO A 133 -0.25 -11.24 -9.65
C PRO A 133 0.97 -11.21 -10.58
N ALA A 134 0.76 -11.35 -11.88
CA ALA A 134 1.79 -11.29 -12.91
C ALA A 134 2.20 -9.87 -13.32
N TYR A 135 1.58 -8.82 -12.75
CA TYR A 135 1.81 -7.40 -13.03
C TYR A 135 1.52 -6.90 -14.45
N SER A 136 1.53 -7.76 -15.46
CA SER A 136 1.43 -7.36 -16.85
C SER A 136 -0.01 -7.27 -17.34
N CYS A 137 -0.95 -8.00 -16.71
CA CYS A 137 -2.25 -8.32 -17.32
C CYS A 137 -2.09 -8.91 -18.74
N LEU A 138 -1.01 -9.68 -18.96
CA LEU A 138 -0.75 -10.37 -20.21
C LEU A 138 -0.63 -11.87 -19.98
N ARG A 139 -1.15 -12.66 -20.93
CA ARG A 139 -0.93 -14.11 -21.04
C ARG A 139 -0.58 -14.40 -22.50
N ASP A 140 0.56 -15.04 -22.72
CA ASP A 140 1.06 -15.38 -24.06
C ASP A 140 1.09 -14.19 -25.03
N GLY A 141 1.45 -12.99 -24.52
CA GLY A 141 1.52 -11.76 -25.29
C GLY A 141 0.18 -11.04 -25.52
N HIS A 142 -0.94 -11.62 -25.08
CA HIS A 142 -2.27 -11.04 -25.25
C HIS A 142 -2.84 -10.48 -23.94
N PRO A 143 -3.70 -9.44 -24.00
CA PRO A 143 -4.44 -8.94 -22.83
C PRO A 143 -5.18 -10.06 -22.11
N CYS A 144 -5.04 -10.09 -20.78
CA CYS A 144 -5.61 -11.11 -19.91
C CYS A 144 -6.36 -10.45 -18.74
N GLU A 145 -7.66 -10.71 -18.68
CA GLU A 145 -8.55 -10.14 -17.67
C GLU A 145 -9.06 -11.18 -16.66
N ALA A 146 -8.52 -12.40 -16.70
CA ALA A 146 -9.01 -13.54 -15.90
C ALA A 146 -9.01 -13.26 -14.39
N CYS A 147 -8.12 -12.38 -13.91
CA CYS A 147 -8.04 -11.99 -12.50
C CYS A 147 -8.86 -10.73 -12.15
N LEU A 148 -9.42 -10.02 -13.14
CA LEU A 148 -10.19 -8.78 -12.91
C LEU A 148 -11.60 -9.09 -12.37
N THR A 149 -12.21 -10.16 -12.87
CA THR A 149 -13.57 -10.59 -12.49
C THR A 149 -13.57 -11.67 -11.41
N GLY A 150 -12.41 -12.31 -11.18
CA GLY A 150 -12.20 -13.26 -10.09
C GLY A 150 -12.20 -12.55 -8.74
N THR A 151 -13.09 -12.96 -7.84
CA THR A 151 -13.18 -12.44 -6.49
C THR A 151 -11.91 -12.78 -5.68
N ALA A 152 -10.93 -11.86 -5.65
CA ALA A 152 -10.09 -11.65 -4.45
C ALA A 152 -10.90 -10.99 -3.32
N ARG A 153 -12.19 -11.32 -3.25
CA ARG A 153 -13.26 -10.59 -2.57
C ARG A 153 -14.15 -11.59 -1.86
N SER A 154 -13.73 -12.01 -0.68
CA SER A 154 -14.68 -12.48 0.32
C SER A 154 -14.58 -11.76 1.66
N ARG A 155 -13.65 -10.80 1.87
CA ARG A 155 -13.58 -10.12 3.18
C ARG A 155 -13.25 -8.62 3.25
N LEU A 156 -12.93 -7.93 2.16
CA LEU A 156 -12.35 -6.57 2.33
C LEU A 156 -13.10 -5.36 1.79
N LEU A 157 -14.05 -5.42 0.83
CA LEU A 157 -14.99 -4.31 0.54
C LEU A 157 -16.09 -4.74 -0.44
N PRO A 158 -17.37 -4.43 -0.20
CA PRO A 158 -18.37 -4.33 -1.25
C PRO A 158 -18.21 -2.97 -1.97
N LEU A 159 -17.47 -2.93 -3.06
CA LEU A 159 -17.73 -1.94 -4.13
C LEU A 159 -19.04 -2.34 -4.82
N PRO A 160 -19.96 -1.40 -5.04
CA PRO A 160 -21.11 -1.63 -5.92
C PRO A 160 -20.61 -2.03 -7.30
N ALA A 161 -21.34 -2.94 -7.96
CA ALA A 161 -21.05 -3.35 -9.31
C ALA A 161 -21.11 -2.12 -10.23
N ALA A 162 -19.95 -1.63 -10.67
CA ALA A 162 -19.90 -0.70 -11.78
C ALA A 162 -20.20 -1.51 -13.04
N SER A 163 -21.42 -1.36 -13.55
CA SER A 163 -21.79 -1.81 -14.89
C SER A 163 -20.93 -1.06 -15.90
N PHE A 164 -19.86 -1.68 -16.36
CA PHE A 164 -19.25 -1.28 -17.62
C PHE A 164 -20.17 -1.78 -18.73
N ALA A 165 -21.11 -0.93 -19.13
CA ALA A 165 -21.87 -1.12 -20.35
C ALA A 165 -20.87 -1.19 -21.51
N LYS A 166 -20.71 -2.38 -22.09
CA LYS A 166 -20.14 -2.52 -23.44
C LYS A 166 -21.04 -1.73 -24.37
N SER A 167 -20.56 -0.59 -24.85
CA SER A 167 -21.17 0.10 -25.98
C SER A 167 -20.83 -0.68 -27.26
N PRO A 168 -21.75 -0.69 -28.25
CA PRO A 168 -21.69 -1.58 -29.42
C PRO A 168 -20.50 -1.31 -30.34
#